data_AF-A0AA41HC64-F1
#
_entry.id   AF-A0AA41HC64-F1
#
_cell.length_a   1.000
_cell.length_b   1.000
_cell.length_c   1.000
_cell.angle_alpha   90.00
_cell.angle_beta   90.00
_cell.angle_gamma   90.00
#
_symmetry.space_group_name_H-M   'P 1'
#
loop_
_entity.id
_entity.type
_entity.pdbx_description
1 polymer ?
#
loop_
_entity_poly.entity_id
_entity_poly.type
_entity_poly.pdbx_seq_one_letter_code
_entity_poly.pdbx_strand_id
1 'polypeptide(L)'
;DEHVLLLTQHHIISDGWSIGIMVREVSALYAAFSQGLPDPLPAPSIQYADYAAWQRQWLSGAVLQQQAGWWRAHLDGAPALLALPTDRPRPAVQRYAGASVALTLPAALSAELRALAG
;
A
#
# COMPACT_ATOMS: atom_id res chain seq x y z
N ASP A 1 5.59 30.81 15.62
CA ASP A 1 5.55 29.46 16.20
C ASP A 1 5.68 28.41 15.12
N GLU A 2 6.39 27.34 15.41
CA GLU A 2 6.53 26.17 14.54
C GLU A 2 5.81 24.99 15.19
N HIS A 3 5.04 24.23 14.41
CA HIS A 3 4.26 23.10 14.87
C HIS A 3 4.52 21.86 14.01
N VAL A 4 4.43 20.69 14.61
CA VAL A 4 4.54 19.39 13.93
C VAL A 4 3.29 18.57 14.19
N LEU A 5 2.68 18.06 13.14
CA LEU A 5 1.60 17.08 13.22
C LEU A 5 2.15 15.68 12.89
N LEU A 6 2.01 14.74 13.82
CA LEU A 6 2.32 13.33 13.62
C LEU A 6 1.02 12.53 13.59
N LEU A 7 0.77 11.81 12.49
CA LEU A 7 -0.34 10.88 12.36
C LEU A 7 0.18 9.46 12.12
N THR A 8 -0.12 8.55 13.05
CA THR A 8 0.21 7.13 12.93
C THR A 8 -1.04 6.34 12.60
N GLN A 9 -0.97 5.50 11.57
CA GLN A 9 -2.09 4.68 11.13
C GLN A 9 -1.66 3.22 11.10
N HIS A 10 -2.59 2.32 11.45
CA HIS A 10 -2.37 0.89 11.27
C HIS A 10 -2.58 0.53 9.79
N HIS A 11 -1.71 -0.31 9.22
CA HIS A 11 -1.82 -0.70 7.80
C HIS A 11 -3.11 -1.46 7.44
N ILE A 12 -3.88 -1.91 8.42
CA ILE A 12 -5.20 -2.53 8.18
C ILE A 12 -6.23 -1.53 7.62
N ILE A 13 -6.04 -0.22 7.86
CA ILE A 13 -6.96 0.83 7.40
C ILE A 13 -6.34 1.75 6.34
N SER A 14 -5.07 1.56 5.98
CA SER A 14 -4.36 2.49 5.10
C SER A 14 -3.24 1.84 4.27
N ASP A 15 -3.09 2.33 3.05
CA ASP A 15 -2.03 1.98 2.11
C ASP A 15 -1.34 3.25 1.56
N GLY A 16 -0.35 3.08 0.69
CA GLY A 16 0.40 4.21 0.12
C GLY A 16 -0.47 5.18 -0.69
N TRP A 17 -1.57 4.70 -1.28
CA TRP A 17 -2.51 5.54 -2.02
C TRP A 17 -3.41 6.33 -1.06
N SER A 18 -4.00 5.64 -0.07
CA SER A 18 -4.96 6.25 0.86
C SER A 18 -4.33 7.35 1.71
N ILE A 19 -3.03 7.25 2.02
CA ILE A 19 -2.28 8.32 2.70
C ILE A 19 -2.28 9.62 1.86
N GLY A 20 -2.07 9.53 0.55
CA GLY A 20 -2.10 10.70 -0.33
C GLY A 20 -3.48 11.36 -0.41
N ILE A 21 -4.55 10.55 -0.40
CA ILE A 21 -5.92 11.05 -0.31
C ILE A 21 -6.15 11.78 1.02
N MET A 22 -5.80 11.15 2.13
CA MET A 22 -6.00 11.71 3.46
C MET A 22 -5.28 13.06 3.63
N VAL A 23 -4.02 13.17 3.20
CA VAL A 23 -3.28 14.45 3.26
C VAL A 23 -4.00 15.55 2.48
N ARG A 24 -4.50 15.23 1.27
CA ARG A 24 -5.24 16.18 0.44
C ARG A 24 -6.56 16.61 1.10
N GLU A 25 -7.32 15.66 1.63
CA GLU A 25 -8.63 15.91 2.23
C GLU A 25 -8.51 16.69 3.55
N VAL A 26 -7.57 16.32 4.42
CA VAL A 26 -7.26 17.07 5.64
C VAL A 26 -6.85 18.51 5.32
N SER A 27 -6.02 18.70 4.28
CA SER A 27 -5.61 20.05 3.85
C SER A 27 -6.81 20.88 3.37
N ALA A 28 -7.72 20.29 2.59
CA ALA A 28 -8.91 20.96 2.09
C ALA A 28 -9.90 21.32 3.22
N LEU A 29 -10.15 20.37 4.13
CA LEU A 29 -11.03 20.56 5.29
C LEU A 29 -10.47 21.63 6.22
N TYR A 30 -9.17 21.58 6.52
CA TYR A 30 -8.51 22.58 7.36
C TYR A 30 -8.63 23.99 6.76
N ALA A 31 -8.38 24.14 5.44
CA ALA A 31 -8.52 25.42 4.76
C ALA A 31 -9.95 25.98 4.81
N ALA A 32 -10.97 25.13 4.62
CA ALA A 32 -12.37 25.56 4.70
C ALA A 32 -12.79 25.92 6.14
N PHE A 33 -12.53 25.02 7.10
CA PHE A 33 -12.96 25.22 8.48
C PHE A 33 -12.24 26.37 9.18
N SER A 34 -10.97 26.64 8.85
CA SER A 34 -10.24 27.81 9.38
C SER A 34 -10.86 29.15 8.96
N GLN A 35 -11.64 29.16 7.87
CA GLN A 35 -12.36 30.34 7.37
C GLN A 35 -13.85 30.33 7.74
N GLY A 36 -14.31 29.34 8.53
CA GLY A 36 -15.74 29.18 8.86
C GLY A 36 -16.60 28.73 7.68
N LEU A 37 -16.01 28.19 6.62
CA LEU A 37 -16.71 27.64 5.47
C LEU A 37 -17.16 26.19 5.73
N PRO A 38 -18.22 25.70 5.06
CA PRO A 38 -18.67 24.32 5.19
C PRO A 38 -17.69 23.32 4.56
N ASP A 39 -17.94 22.02 4.77
CA ASP A 39 -17.20 20.92 4.16
C ASP A 39 -17.24 21.01 2.62
N PRO A 40 -16.09 21.17 1.95
CA PRO A 40 -16.03 21.28 0.49
C PRO A 40 -15.95 19.92 -0.21
N LEU A 41 -15.82 18.80 0.52
CA LEU A 41 -15.59 17.49 -0.06
C LEU A 41 -16.92 16.80 -0.42
N PRO A 42 -16.99 16.12 -1.58
CA PRO A 42 -18.14 15.30 -1.89
C PRO A 42 -18.18 14.08 -0.95
N ALA A 43 -19.39 13.71 -0.50
CA ALA A 43 -19.57 12.48 0.25
C ALA A 43 -19.16 11.27 -0.61
N PRO A 44 -18.41 10.29 -0.06
CA PRO A 44 -18.01 9.11 -0.83
C PRO A 44 -19.26 8.28 -1.16
N SER A 45 -19.43 7.96 -2.44
CA SER A 45 -20.55 7.12 -2.91
C SER A 45 -20.40 5.64 -2.55
N ILE A 46 -19.18 5.20 -2.19
CA ILE A 46 -18.84 3.83 -1.80
C ILE A 46 -17.95 3.91 -0.56
N GLN A 47 -18.28 3.13 0.47
CA GLN A 47 -17.48 2.97 1.67
C GLN A 47 -16.65 1.68 1.58
N TYR A 48 -15.60 1.57 2.41
CA TYR A 48 -14.77 0.37 2.41
C TYR A 48 -15.55 -0.92 2.78
N ALA A 49 -16.61 -0.79 3.59
CA ALA A 49 -17.50 -1.90 3.89
C ALA A 49 -18.23 -2.44 2.64
N ASP A 50 -18.64 -1.55 1.74
CA ASP A 50 -19.26 -1.92 0.47
C ASP A 50 -18.26 -2.65 -0.43
N TYR A 51 -17.02 -2.14 -0.50
CA TYR A 51 -15.93 -2.81 -1.20
C TYR A 51 -15.65 -4.21 -0.64
N ALA A 52 -15.59 -4.37 0.69
CA ALA A 52 -15.34 -5.65 1.33
C ALA A 52 -16.48 -6.65 1.06
N ALA A 53 -17.74 -6.19 1.12
CA ALA A 53 -18.90 -7.01 0.79
C ALA A 53 -18.89 -7.45 -0.69
N TRP A 54 -18.62 -6.51 -1.60
CA TRP A 54 -18.48 -6.78 -3.02
C TRP A 54 -17.36 -7.79 -3.31
N GLN A 55 -16.17 -7.61 -2.74
CA GLN A 55 -15.03 -8.49 -2.96
C GLN A 55 -15.36 -9.92 -2.54
N ARG A 56 -16.03 -10.10 -1.39
CA ARG A 56 -16.46 -11.41 -0.90
C ARG A 56 -17.45 -12.10 -1.83
N GLN A 57 -18.38 -11.34 -2.42
CA GLN A 57 -19.34 -11.87 -3.38
C GLN A 57 -18.66 -12.24 -4.70
N TRP A 58 -17.78 -11.37 -5.20
CA TRP A 58 -17.09 -11.56 -6.47
C TRP A 58 -16.08 -12.73 -6.42
N LEU A 59 -15.30 -12.85 -5.35
CA LEU A 59 -14.35 -13.96 -5.14
C LEU A 59 -15.04 -15.21 -4.62
N SER A 60 -16.03 -15.70 -5.36
CA SER A 60 -16.76 -16.92 -5.04
C SER A 60 -16.93 -17.83 -6.27
N GLY A 61 -17.36 -19.08 -6.04
CA GLY A 61 -17.66 -20.04 -7.11
C GLY A 61 -16.53 -20.25 -8.11
N ALA A 62 -16.86 -20.16 -9.40
CA ALA A 62 -15.93 -20.42 -10.49
C ALA A 62 -14.75 -19.44 -10.53
N VAL A 63 -14.97 -18.16 -10.20
CA VAL A 63 -13.90 -17.14 -10.19
C VAL A 63 -12.83 -17.50 -9.16
N LEU A 64 -13.26 -17.83 -7.94
CA LEU A 64 -12.35 -18.26 -6.88
C LEU A 64 -11.59 -19.52 -7.30
N GLN A 65 -12.27 -20.51 -7.87
CA GLN A 65 -11.65 -21.76 -8.30
C GLN A 65 -10.60 -21.54 -9.39
N GLN A 66 -10.90 -20.70 -10.39
CA GLN A 66 -9.99 -20.36 -11.47
C GLN A 66 -8.75 -19.65 -10.94
N GLN A 67 -8.93 -18.59 -10.14
CA GLN A 67 -7.82 -17.83 -9.57
C GLN A 67 -6.94 -18.70 -8.68
N ALA A 68 -7.55 -19.47 -7.77
CA ALA A 68 -6.81 -20.37 -6.88
C ALA A 68 -6.13 -21.51 -7.63
N GLY A 69 -6.74 -22.03 -8.70
CA GLY A 69 -6.15 -23.05 -9.56
C GLY A 69 -4.89 -22.53 -10.26
N TRP A 70 -4.98 -21.34 -10.85
CA TRP A 70 -3.84 -20.71 -11.51
C TRP A 70 -2.68 -20.48 -10.54
N TRP A 71 -2.92 -19.87 -9.37
CA TRP A 71 -1.85 -19.60 -8.40
C TRP A 71 -1.21 -20.87 -7.85
N ARG A 72 -1.98 -21.94 -7.61
CA ARG A 72 -1.41 -23.22 -7.18
C ARG A 72 -0.50 -23.82 -8.23
N ALA A 73 -0.91 -23.80 -9.49
CA ALA A 73 -0.08 -24.31 -10.59
C ALA A 73 1.15 -23.43 -10.81
N HIS A 74 1.00 -22.11 -10.76
CA HIS A 74 2.08 -21.16 -11.01
C HIS A 74 3.16 -21.18 -9.90
N LEU A 75 2.74 -21.40 -8.66
CA LEU A 75 3.63 -21.48 -7.49
C LEU A 75 4.05 -22.92 -7.16
N ASP A 76 3.72 -23.90 -8.01
CA ASP A 76 4.14 -25.28 -7.79
C ASP A 76 5.67 -25.37 -7.83
N GLY A 77 6.24 -26.01 -6.80
CA GLY A 77 7.70 -26.09 -6.63
C GLY A 77 8.41 -24.77 -6.25
N ALA A 78 7.68 -23.66 -6.00
CA ALA A 78 8.31 -22.43 -5.54
C ALA A 78 8.98 -22.64 -4.16
N PRO A 79 10.21 -22.14 -3.96
CA PRO A 79 10.89 -22.30 -2.68
C PRO A 79 10.15 -21.54 -1.58
N ALA A 80 9.87 -22.21 -0.47
CA ALA A 80 9.25 -21.57 0.71
C ALA A 80 10.15 -20.49 1.35
N LEU A 81 11.46 -20.56 1.11
CA LEU A 81 12.44 -19.60 1.62
C LEU A 81 13.56 -19.40 0.60
N LEU A 82 13.92 -18.13 0.37
CA LEU A 82 15.11 -17.78 -0.41
C LEU A 82 16.37 -17.91 0.46
N ALA A 83 17.40 -18.54 -0.09
CA ALA A 83 18.74 -18.60 0.50
C ALA A 83 19.49 -17.28 0.22
N LEU A 84 19.17 -16.25 0.99
CA LEU A 84 19.90 -14.97 0.95
C LEU A 84 21.17 -15.06 1.83
N PRO A 85 22.24 -14.33 1.48
CA PRO A 85 23.46 -14.26 2.29
C PRO A 85 23.21 -13.39 3.53
N THR A 86 22.45 -13.91 4.48
CA THR A 86 22.10 -13.20 5.72
C THR A 86 23.23 -13.31 6.73
N ASP A 87 23.54 -12.22 7.44
CA ASP A 87 24.57 -12.20 8.48
C ASP A 87 24.24 -13.07 9.69
N ARG A 88 22.94 -13.40 9.90
CA ARG A 88 22.44 -14.13 11.07
C ARG A 88 21.31 -15.08 10.68
N PRO A 89 21.15 -16.22 11.38
CA PRO A 89 20.04 -17.14 11.15
C PRO A 89 18.69 -16.49 11.46
N ARG A 90 17.65 -16.92 10.74
CA ARG A 90 16.27 -16.46 10.98
C ARG A 90 15.80 -16.88 12.38
N PRO A 91 15.36 -15.94 13.24
CA PRO A 91 14.84 -16.28 14.56
C PRO A 91 13.45 -16.94 14.46
N ALA A 92 13.10 -17.78 15.44
CA ALA A 92 11.77 -18.41 15.52
C ALA A 92 10.64 -17.39 15.75
N VAL A 93 10.94 -16.27 16.41
CA VAL A 93 10.01 -15.15 16.61
C VAL A 93 10.53 -13.96 15.83
N GLN A 94 9.70 -13.47 14.91
CA GLN A 94 10.03 -12.30 14.11
C GLN A 94 10.14 -11.07 15.01
N ARG A 95 11.23 -10.33 14.84
CA ARG A 95 11.38 -8.97 15.37
C ARG A 95 11.06 -8.01 14.23
N TYR A 96 10.25 -7.00 14.50
CA TYR A 96 9.88 -5.98 13.49
C TYR A 96 10.89 -4.83 13.41
N ALA A 97 12.06 -4.98 14.04
CA ALA A 97 13.15 -4.02 13.93
C ALA A 97 13.83 -4.13 12.55
N GLY A 98 13.76 -3.06 11.77
CA GLY A 98 14.41 -2.95 10.46
C GLY A 98 15.13 -1.61 10.31
N ALA A 99 15.94 -1.51 9.26
CA ALA A 99 16.63 -0.28 8.86
C ALA A 99 16.51 -0.10 7.35
N SER A 100 16.71 1.12 6.87
CA SER A 100 16.69 1.46 5.45
C SER A 100 18.05 1.95 5.00
N VAL A 101 18.48 1.53 3.81
CA VAL A 101 19.67 2.06 3.13
C VAL A 101 19.20 2.78 1.88
N ALA A 102 19.49 4.07 1.77
CA ALA A 102 19.12 4.86 0.61
C ALA A 102 20.03 4.51 -0.59
N LEU A 103 19.40 4.31 -1.76
CA LEU A 103 20.08 4.13 -3.03
C LEU A 103 19.47 5.11 -4.04
N THR A 104 20.32 5.79 -4.81
CA THR A 104 19.88 6.70 -5.87
C THR A 104 20.43 6.23 -7.20
N LEU A 105 19.54 6.03 -8.18
CA LEU A 105 19.93 5.72 -9.55
C LEU A 105 20.25 7.04 -10.29
N PRO A 106 21.39 7.15 -10.99
CA PRO A 106 21.69 8.32 -11.80
C PRO A 106 20.59 8.60 -12.83
N ALA A 107 20.40 9.88 -13.17
CA ALA A 107 19.37 10.29 -14.12
C ALA A 107 19.55 9.62 -15.50
N ALA A 108 20.78 9.49 -15.97
CA ALA A 108 21.12 8.81 -17.22
C ALA A 108 20.69 7.33 -17.20
N LEU A 109 21.06 6.57 -16.17
CA LEU A 109 20.63 5.18 -16.00
C LEU A 109 19.11 5.06 -15.93
N SER A 110 18.46 5.99 -15.23
CA SER A 110 17.00 6.02 -15.14
C SER A 110 16.34 6.30 -16.50
N ALA A 111 16.97 7.09 -17.38
CA ALA A 111 16.48 7.33 -18.74
C ALA A 111 16.64 6.08 -19.62
N GLU A 112 17.80 5.42 -19.54
CA GLU A 112 18.07 4.17 -20.26
C GLU A 112 17.10 3.05 -19.87
N LEU A 113 16.83 2.88 -18.57
CA LEU A 113 15.85 1.89 -18.09
C LEU A 113 14.44 2.16 -18.62
N ARG A 114 14.03 3.44 -18.70
CA ARG A 114 12.73 3.81 -19.28
C ARG A 114 12.68 3.53 -20.78
N ALA A 115 13.77 3.80 -21.51
CA ALA A 115 13.85 3.52 -22.94
C ALA A 115 13.83 2.01 -23.24
N LEU A 116 14.41 1.17 -22.37
CA LEU A 116 14.38 -0.29 -22.51
C LEU A 116 12.99 -0.89 -22.27
N ALA A 117 12.21 -0.30 -21.36
CA ALA A 117 10.89 -0.81 -20.96
C ALA A 117 9.73 -0.34 -21.86
N GLY A 118 9.98 0.62 -22.76
CA GLY A 118 9.01 1.14 -23.74
C GLY A 118 9.11 0.42 -25.07
#